data_AF-A0A3P7SPV4-F1
#
_entry.id   AF-A0A3P7SPV4-F1
#
_cell.length_a   1.000
_cell.length_b   1.000
_cell.length_c   1.000
_cell.angle_alpha   90.00
_cell.angle_beta   90.00
_cell.angle_gamma   90.00
#
_symmetry.space_group_name_H-M   'P 1'
#
loop_
_entity.id
_entity.type
_entity.pdbx_description
1 polymer ?
#
loop_
_entity_poly.entity_id
_entity_poly.type
_entity_poly.pdbx_seq_one_letter_code
_entity_poly.pdbx_strand_id
1 'polypeptide(L)'
;MCRISLRKAENSCLILNYVPFQVSCRTDTIARDIFSLVVQHMNINEHVFFGLSFMKDGEHFFLEDHQRLEKFAPNGWKNAHKNGLRTNFVLYLRFRFYPQVLDFIKTDVTMHELYLQVRHDVIEERIQPRRDAAYELAALALQAEFGNRPPPVIVDYFDNQHYLPHRYCSMDDPKHLQAVLAEMHGHYSGTKPSIAEHKFIQVLLHEYHKYRLTQLLKIALFLELCNFKCSYVPLFDPIANLFEGIESTSTIALPNFRDK
;
A
#
# COMPACT_ATOMS: atom_id res chain seq x y z
N MET A 1 18.88 9.53 -23.16
CA MET A 1 18.57 9.54 -21.71
C MET A 1 17.14 9.09 -21.50
N CYS A 2 16.92 8.04 -20.72
CA CYS A 2 15.59 7.48 -20.45
C CYS A 2 14.93 8.26 -19.30
N ARG A 3 13.59 8.39 -19.32
CA ARG A 3 12.83 9.09 -18.28
C ARG A 3 12.15 8.09 -17.35
N ILE A 4 12.23 8.36 -16.06
CA ILE A 4 11.52 7.67 -14.99
C ILE A 4 10.53 8.67 -14.41
N SER A 5 9.28 8.25 -14.26
CA SER A 5 8.28 9.00 -13.49
C SER A 5 8.18 8.37 -12.12
N LEU A 6 8.55 9.09 -11.08
CA LEU A 6 8.40 8.64 -9.72
C LEU A 6 7.05 9.10 -9.20
N ARG A 7 6.23 8.17 -8.74
CA ARG A 7 4.95 8.47 -8.12
C ARG A 7 5.09 8.34 -6.60
N LYS A 8 4.68 9.39 -5.90
CA LYS A 8 4.53 9.43 -4.46
C LYS A 8 3.20 10.10 -4.13
N ALA A 9 2.51 9.67 -3.08
CA ALA A 9 1.36 10.41 -2.57
C ALA A 9 1.88 11.77 -2.05
N GLU A 10 1.46 12.88 -2.64
CA GLU A 10 1.87 14.21 -2.19
C GLU A 10 0.82 14.88 -1.32
N ASN A 11 1.34 15.79 -0.48
CA ASN A 11 0.61 16.68 0.39
C ASN A 11 -0.06 17.79 -0.40
N SER A 12 -1.31 17.60 -0.81
CA SER A 12 -2.24 18.71 -1.00
C SER A 12 -3.65 18.18 -1.20
N CYS A 13 -4.51 18.59 -0.25
CA CYS A 13 -5.94 18.81 -0.38
C CYS A 13 -6.67 18.16 -1.58
N LEU A 14 -7.67 17.36 -1.21
CA LEU A 14 -8.79 16.81 -1.96
C LEU A 14 -8.56 15.56 -2.82
N ILE A 15 -7.34 15.18 -3.16
CA ILE A 15 -7.10 13.93 -3.89
C ILE A 15 -5.70 13.41 -3.52
N LEU A 16 -5.56 12.12 -3.21
CA LEU A 16 -4.27 11.42 -3.13
C LEU A 16 -3.62 11.38 -4.53
N ASN A 17 -3.32 12.54 -5.11
CA ASN A 17 -2.72 12.66 -6.41
C ASN A 17 -1.24 12.35 -6.29
N TYR A 18 -0.80 11.38 -7.08
CA TYR A 18 0.60 11.14 -7.31
C TYR A 18 1.18 12.25 -8.19
N VAL A 19 1.90 13.21 -7.62
CA VAL A 19 2.65 14.18 -8.43
C VAL A 19 3.88 13.44 -9.00
N PRO A 20 4.00 13.31 -10.33
CA PRO A 20 5.10 12.57 -10.93
C PRO A 20 6.38 13.41 -10.89
N PHE A 21 7.36 13.00 -10.09
CA PHE A 21 8.71 13.55 -10.16
C PHE A 21 9.48 12.87 -11.29
N GLN A 22 9.90 13.63 -12.31
CA GLN A 22 10.58 13.06 -13.48
C GLN A 22 12.10 13.11 -13.36
N VAL A 23 12.75 11.96 -13.50
CA VAL A 23 14.20 11.82 -13.51
C VAL A 23 14.68 11.31 -14.86
N SER A 24 15.70 11.95 -15.43
CA SER A 24 16.40 11.44 -16.61
C SER A 24 17.63 10.67 -16.18
N CYS A 25 17.78 9.43 -16.63
CA CYS A 25 18.90 8.57 -16.26
C CYS A 25 19.49 7.83 -17.48
N ARG A 26 20.63 7.17 -17.27
CA ARG A 26 21.21 6.25 -18.24
C ARG A 26 20.47 4.90 -18.16
N THR A 27 20.61 4.07 -19.19
CA THR A 27 19.97 2.74 -19.21
C THR A 27 20.62 1.76 -18.23
N ASP A 28 21.89 1.97 -17.89
CA ASP A 28 22.66 1.15 -16.96
C ASP A 28 22.56 1.63 -15.50
N THR A 29 21.74 2.65 -15.22
CA THR A 29 21.50 3.16 -13.86
C THR A 29 20.93 2.06 -12.96
N ILE A 30 21.45 2.00 -11.73
CA ILE A 30 21.00 1.07 -10.68
C ILE A 30 19.95 1.72 -9.78
N ALA A 31 19.16 0.90 -9.09
CA ALA A 31 18.08 1.36 -8.23
C ALA A 31 18.56 2.29 -7.10
N ARG A 32 19.73 2.01 -6.49
CA ARG A 32 20.30 2.84 -5.41
C ARG A 32 20.49 4.30 -5.83
N ASP A 33 20.99 4.56 -7.04
CA ASP A 33 21.27 5.92 -7.48
C ASP A 33 19.99 6.75 -7.60
N ILE A 34 18.92 6.14 -8.13
CA ILE A 34 17.60 6.77 -8.17
C ILE A 34 17.04 6.95 -6.76
N PHE A 35 17.16 5.94 -5.90
CA PHE A 35 16.65 6.01 -4.53
C PHE A 35 17.31 7.17 -3.77
N SER A 36 18.64 7.26 -3.79
CA SER A 36 19.41 8.33 -3.15
C SER A 36 19.01 9.71 -3.65
N LEU A 37 18.82 9.88 -4.97
CA LEU A 37 18.38 11.14 -5.56
C LEU A 37 17.00 11.56 -5.02
N VAL A 38 16.07 10.60 -4.91
CA VAL A 38 14.70 10.86 -4.48
C VAL A 38 14.63 11.21 -2.99
N VAL A 39 15.28 10.43 -2.12
CA VAL A 39 15.25 10.70 -0.68
C VAL A 39 15.93 12.03 -0.34
N GLN A 40 16.98 12.41 -1.09
CA GLN A 40 17.62 13.72 -0.96
C GLN A 40 16.68 14.84 -1.42
N HIS A 41 16.03 14.70 -2.57
CA HIS A 41 15.08 15.69 -3.07
C HIS A 41 13.91 15.91 -2.10
N MET A 42 13.46 14.84 -1.43
CA MET A 42 12.35 14.86 -0.49
C MET A 42 12.76 15.20 0.95
N ASN A 43 14.05 15.40 1.22
CA ASN A 43 14.58 15.64 2.56
C ASN A 43 14.17 14.55 3.58
N ILE A 44 14.15 13.28 3.14
CA ILE A 44 13.81 12.13 3.99
C ILE A 44 15.09 11.61 4.66
N ASN A 45 15.22 11.88 5.96
CA ASN A 45 16.37 11.41 6.74
C ASN A 45 16.25 9.92 7.11
N GLU A 46 15.05 9.46 7.46
CA GLU A 46 14.79 8.07 7.89
C GLU A 46 14.53 7.13 6.70
N HIS A 47 15.36 7.24 5.67
CA HIS A 47 15.20 6.54 4.39
C HIS A 47 15.25 5.00 4.53
N VAL A 48 15.75 4.46 5.65
CA VAL A 48 15.79 3.01 5.92
C VAL A 48 14.41 2.32 5.86
N PHE A 49 13.34 3.06 6.11
CA PHE A 49 11.98 2.50 6.01
C PHE A 49 11.49 2.34 4.58
N PHE A 50 12.14 3.01 3.62
CA PHE A 50 11.66 3.14 2.25
C PHE A 50 12.40 2.23 1.27
N GLY A 51 11.75 1.96 0.14
CA GLY A 51 12.34 1.29 -1.01
C GLY A 51 11.71 1.79 -2.30
N LEU A 52 12.42 1.58 -3.42
CA LEU A 52 11.83 1.75 -4.73
C LEU A 52 11.09 0.47 -5.11
N SER A 53 9.88 0.62 -5.64
CA SER A 53 9.13 -0.47 -6.22
C SER A 53 8.63 -0.11 -7.61
N PHE A 54 8.34 -1.12 -8.41
CA PHE A 54 7.53 -0.99 -9.63
C PHE A 54 6.23 -1.77 -9.42
N MET A 55 5.19 -1.36 -10.15
CA MET A 55 3.89 -2.05 -10.10
C MET A 55 3.80 -3.05 -11.24
N LYS A 56 3.41 -4.29 -10.94
CA LYS A 56 3.14 -5.34 -11.91
C LYS A 56 1.95 -6.16 -11.42
N ASP A 57 0.97 -6.38 -12.30
CA ASP A 57 -0.23 -7.17 -11.99
C ASP A 57 -0.99 -6.69 -10.73
N GLY A 58 -1.01 -5.38 -10.47
CA GLY A 58 -1.64 -4.75 -9.30
C GLY A 58 -0.78 -4.73 -8.03
N GLU A 59 0.35 -5.43 -8.03
CA GLU A 59 1.22 -5.63 -6.87
C GLU A 59 2.52 -4.81 -6.97
N HIS A 60 3.07 -4.44 -5.81
CA HIS A 60 4.33 -3.71 -5.72
C HIS A 60 5.51 -4.67 -5.55
N PHE A 61 6.50 -4.57 -6.44
CA PHE A 61 7.75 -5.33 -6.38
C PHE A 61 8.92 -4.41 -6.07
N PHE A 62 9.57 -4.63 -4.92
CA PHE A 62 10.71 -3.82 -4.48
C PHE A 62 11.99 -4.17 -5.23
N LEU A 63 12.73 -3.14 -5.61
CA LEU A 63 14.04 -3.24 -6.23
C LEU A 63 15.13 -3.29 -5.17
N GLU A 64 16.13 -4.14 -5.39
CA GLU A 64 17.35 -4.15 -4.58
C GLU A 64 18.34 -3.10 -5.11
N ASP A 65 19.15 -2.57 -4.21
CA ASP A 65 20.05 -1.43 -4.47
C ASP A 65 20.97 -1.62 -5.70
N HIS A 66 21.46 -2.84 -5.92
CA HIS A 66 22.41 -3.18 -6.99
C HIS A 66 21.74 -3.53 -8.32
N GLN A 67 20.41 -3.62 -8.35
CA GLN A 67 19.67 -4.02 -9.54
C GLN A 67 19.63 -2.90 -10.57
N ARG A 68 19.90 -3.27 -11.83
CA ARG A 68 19.80 -2.36 -12.97
C ARG A 68 18.34 -2.14 -13.37
N LEU A 69 17.96 -0.88 -13.52
CA LEU A 69 16.59 -0.47 -13.84
C LEU A 69 16.10 -1.01 -15.18
N GLU A 70 17.01 -1.15 -16.15
CA GLU A 70 16.70 -1.70 -17.46
C GLU A 70 16.12 -3.13 -17.45
N LYS A 71 16.34 -3.90 -16.39
CA LYS A 71 15.79 -5.27 -16.26
C LYS A 71 14.30 -5.27 -15.93
N PHE A 72 13.80 -4.20 -15.34
CA PHE A 72 12.42 -4.06 -14.85
C PHE A 72 11.63 -3.03 -15.64
N ALA A 73 12.31 -2.26 -16.49
CA ALA A 73 11.69 -1.25 -17.32
C ALA A 73 10.75 -1.89 -18.37
N PRO A 74 9.65 -1.20 -18.73
CA PRO A 74 8.74 -1.71 -19.75
C PRO A 74 9.41 -1.83 -21.13
N ASN A 75 8.83 -2.70 -21.97
CA ASN A 75 9.30 -2.91 -23.33
C ASN A 75 9.37 -1.57 -24.10
N GLY A 76 10.47 -1.37 -24.81
CA GLY A 76 10.72 -0.13 -25.57
C GLY A 76 11.36 1.01 -24.76
N TRP A 77 11.49 0.93 -23.43
CA TRP A 77 12.10 1.99 -22.62
C TRP A 77 13.56 2.29 -23.02
N LYS A 78 14.34 1.25 -23.33
CA LYS A 78 15.73 1.40 -23.85
C LYS A 78 15.81 2.13 -25.18
N ASN A 79 14.78 1.96 -26.02
CA ASN A 79 14.72 2.47 -27.39
C ASN A 79 13.77 3.66 -27.53
N ALA A 80 13.34 4.28 -26.42
CA ALA A 80 12.38 5.38 -26.41
C ALA A 80 12.84 6.58 -27.29
N HIS A 81 14.16 6.76 -27.45
CA HIS A 81 14.74 7.76 -28.35
C HIS A 81 14.64 7.40 -29.84
N LYS A 82 14.57 6.11 -30.20
CA LYS A 82 14.55 5.64 -31.58
C LYS A 82 13.14 5.55 -32.16
N ASN A 83 12.15 5.24 -31.33
CA ASN A 83 10.80 4.91 -31.79
C ASN A 83 9.79 6.06 -31.63
N GLY A 84 10.19 7.21 -31.08
CA GLY A 84 9.30 8.35 -30.80
C GLY A 84 8.24 8.10 -29.71
N LEU A 85 7.99 6.85 -29.33
CA LEU A 85 7.12 6.47 -28.22
C LEU A 85 7.80 6.73 -26.87
N ARG A 86 7.22 7.63 -26.09
CA ARG A 86 7.61 7.86 -24.69
C ARG A 86 7.01 6.76 -23.82
N THR A 87 7.73 5.65 -23.66
CA THR A 87 7.40 4.64 -22.66
C THR A 87 7.75 5.17 -21.26
N ASN A 88 6.75 5.38 -20.42
CA ASN A 88 6.97 5.83 -19.05
C ASN A 88 7.32 4.63 -18.17
N PHE A 89 8.54 4.61 -17.62
CA PHE A 89 8.87 3.70 -16.53
C PHE A 89 8.48 4.38 -15.21
N VAL A 90 7.48 3.82 -14.52
CA VAL A 90 6.98 4.35 -13.26
C VAL A 90 7.58 3.58 -12.10
N LEU A 91 8.24 4.30 -11.19
CA LEU A 91 8.72 3.77 -9.92
C LEU A 91 7.98 4.45 -8.77
N TYR A 92 7.87 3.76 -7.64
CA TYR A 92 7.18 4.24 -6.45
C TYR A 92 8.14 4.18 -5.27
N LEU A 93 8.28 5.30 -4.57
CA LEU A 93 8.93 5.31 -3.25
C LEU A 93 7.89 4.88 -2.22
N ARG A 94 8.12 3.76 -1.54
CA ARG A 94 7.17 3.18 -0.59
C ARG A 94 7.86 2.66 0.66
N PHE A 95 7.15 2.61 1.78
CA PHE A 95 7.57 1.84 2.95
C PHE A 95 7.69 0.36 2.58
N ARG A 96 8.85 -0.24 2.85
CA ARG A 96 9.09 -1.69 2.63
C ARG A 96 8.32 -2.53 3.63
N PHE A 97 8.22 -2.03 4.86
CA PHE A 97 7.57 -2.70 5.98
C PHE A 97 6.82 -1.67 6.82
N TYR A 98 5.62 -2.01 7.26
CA TYR A 98 4.90 -1.21 8.24
C TYR A 98 5.48 -1.49 9.63
N PRO A 99 5.96 -0.47 10.35
CA PRO A 99 6.54 -0.66 11.68
C PRO A 99 5.45 -1.14 12.65
N GLN A 100 5.76 -2.15 13.46
CA GLN A 100 4.83 -2.64 14.51
C GLN A 100 4.67 -1.61 15.63
N VAL A 101 5.71 -0.82 15.87
CA VAL A 101 5.74 0.23 16.89
C VAL A 101 6.12 1.53 16.21
N LEU A 102 5.24 2.53 16.27
CA LEU A 102 5.45 3.82 15.60
C LEU A 102 6.59 4.64 16.20
N ASP A 103 7.02 4.32 17.43
CA ASP A 103 8.13 4.98 18.12
C ASP A 103 9.46 4.91 17.35
N PHE A 104 9.61 3.99 16.39
CA PHE A 104 10.81 3.95 15.54
C PHE A 104 10.86 5.08 14.51
N ILE A 105 9.71 5.70 14.20
CA ILE A 105 9.64 6.88 13.33
C ILE A 105 9.75 8.13 14.19
N LYS A 106 10.79 8.93 13.96
CA LYS A 106 11.14 10.09 14.77
C LYS A 106 10.79 11.42 14.12
N THR A 107 10.61 11.45 12.80
CA THR A 107 10.34 12.70 12.09
C THR A 107 8.88 12.77 11.63
N ASP A 108 8.30 13.97 11.74
CA ASP A 108 6.93 14.25 11.26
C ASP A 108 6.80 13.98 9.76
N VAL A 109 7.86 14.23 8.99
CA VAL A 109 7.90 13.94 7.55
C VAL A 109 7.68 12.44 7.30
N THR A 110 8.49 11.56 7.91
CA THR A 110 8.34 10.11 7.73
C THR A 110 6.99 9.60 8.23
N MET A 111 6.49 10.13 9.36
CA MET A 111 5.17 9.75 9.89
C MET A 111 4.05 10.11 8.92
N HIS A 112 4.11 11.32 8.37
CA HIS A 112 3.18 11.79 7.38
C HIS A 112 3.21 10.93 6.10
N GLU A 113 4.40 10.57 5.63
CA GLU A 113 4.56 9.65 4.49
C GLU A 113 3.93 8.29 4.74
N LEU A 114 4.07 7.77 5.96
CA LEU A 114 3.43 6.51 6.34
C LEU A 114 1.92 6.64 6.27
N TYR A 115 1.36 7.71 6.86
CA TYR A 115 -0.08 8.02 6.82
C TYR A 115 -0.62 8.04 5.38
N LEU A 116 0.04 8.77 4.48
CA LEU A 116 -0.40 8.87 3.09
C LEU A 116 -0.40 7.50 2.39
N GLN A 117 0.65 6.71 2.58
CA GLN A 117 0.73 5.38 1.98
C GLN A 117 -0.38 4.47 2.49
N VAL A 118 -0.59 4.43 3.82
CA VAL A 118 -1.58 3.52 4.39
C VAL A 118 -3.02 3.95 4.07
N ARG A 119 -3.30 5.26 4.02
CA ARG A 119 -4.59 5.79 3.56
C ARG A 119 -4.87 5.35 2.12
N HIS A 120 -3.88 5.50 1.25
CA HIS A 120 -3.98 5.07 -0.14
C HIS A 120 -4.23 3.56 -0.27
N ASP A 121 -3.51 2.74 0.51
CA ASP A 121 -3.71 1.29 0.50
C ASP A 121 -5.09 0.87 1.01
N VAL A 122 -5.72 1.64 1.91
CA VAL A 122 -7.12 1.43 2.30
C VAL A 122 -8.06 1.73 1.14
N ILE A 123 -7.96 2.91 0.53
CA ILE A 123 -8.86 3.34 -0.57
C ILE A 123 -8.79 2.38 -1.76
N GLU A 124 -7.60 1.88 -2.08
CA GLU A 124 -7.35 0.93 -3.17
C GLU A 124 -7.60 -0.53 -2.78
N GLU A 125 -8.16 -0.76 -1.59
CA GLU A 125 -8.55 -2.08 -1.09
C GLU A 125 -7.39 -3.09 -0.96
N ARG A 126 -6.13 -2.62 -0.92
CA ARG A 126 -4.95 -3.42 -0.56
C ARG A 126 -4.96 -3.78 0.92
N ILE A 127 -5.47 -2.88 1.76
CA ILE A 127 -5.80 -3.14 3.16
C ILE A 127 -7.30 -3.00 3.32
N GLN A 128 -7.95 -4.06 3.81
CA GLN A 128 -9.40 -4.13 3.95
C GLN A 128 -9.79 -4.17 5.43
N PRO A 129 -9.82 -3.00 6.12
CA PRO A 129 -10.32 -2.94 7.49
C PRO A 129 -11.79 -3.36 7.54
N ARG A 130 -12.33 -3.60 8.74
CA ARG A 130 -13.77 -3.78 8.94
C ARG A 130 -14.51 -2.44 8.77
N ARG A 131 -15.84 -2.47 8.60
CA ARG A 131 -16.65 -1.28 8.31
C ARG A 131 -16.53 -0.19 9.37
N ASP A 132 -16.64 -0.57 10.64
CA ASP A 132 -16.47 0.30 11.80
C ASP A 132 -15.12 1.02 11.77
N ALA A 133 -14.04 0.27 11.56
CA ALA A 133 -12.70 0.84 11.44
C ALA A 133 -12.55 1.71 10.20
N ALA A 134 -13.13 1.34 9.06
CA ALA A 134 -13.08 2.15 7.83
C ALA A 134 -13.73 3.54 8.05
N TYR A 135 -14.85 3.60 8.77
CA TYR A 135 -15.55 4.86 9.04
C TYR A 135 -14.75 5.71 10.04
N GLU A 136 -14.12 5.08 11.04
CA GLU A 136 -13.21 5.76 11.96
C GLU A 136 -12.00 6.36 11.23
N LEU A 137 -11.38 5.58 10.34
CA LEU A 137 -10.27 6.02 9.49
C LEU A 137 -10.68 7.18 8.58
N ALA A 138 -11.88 7.14 7.99
CA ALA A 138 -12.42 8.23 7.19
C ALA A 138 -12.56 9.53 8.01
N ALA A 139 -13.09 9.44 9.23
CA ALA A 139 -13.22 10.60 10.13
C ALA A 139 -11.87 11.18 10.57
N LEU A 140 -10.88 10.31 10.86
CA LEU A 140 -9.52 10.74 11.17
C LEU A 140 -8.82 11.39 9.97
N ALA A 141 -9.04 10.87 8.76
CA ALA A 141 -8.52 11.47 7.53
C ALA A 141 -9.16 12.85 7.25
N LEU A 142 -10.47 13.01 7.50
CA LEU A 142 -11.14 14.31 7.44
C LEU A 142 -10.53 15.29 8.43
N GLN A 143 -10.27 14.87 9.68
CA GLN A 143 -9.64 15.71 10.70
C GLN A 143 -8.19 16.08 10.33
N ALA A 144 -7.44 15.15 9.75
CA ALA A 144 -6.08 15.40 9.28
C ALA A 144 -6.05 16.44 8.14
N GLU A 145 -7.06 16.42 7.26
CA GLU A 145 -7.09 17.24 6.06
C GLU A 145 -7.75 18.62 6.26
N PHE A 146 -8.86 18.67 7.00
CA PHE A 146 -9.66 19.88 7.19
C PHE A 146 -9.50 20.52 8.58
N GLY A 147 -8.83 19.85 9.51
CA GLY A 147 -8.87 20.25 10.92
C GLY A 147 -10.26 19.98 11.50
N ASN A 148 -10.86 20.94 12.18
CA ASN A 148 -12.18 20.73 12.78
C ASN A 148 -13.29 20.69 11.71
N ARG A 149 -14.31 19.87 11.97
CA ARG A 149 -15.54 19.85 11.16
C ARG A 149 -16.07 21.26 10.89
N PRO A 150 -16.34 21.62 9.62
CA PRO A 150 -17.01 22.86 9.27
C PRO A 150 -18.40 22.99 9.93
N PRO A 151 -18.95 24.22 10.04
CA PRO A 151 -20.29 24.44 10.56
C PRO A 151 -21.35 23.59 9.82
N PRO A 152 -22.42 23.12 10.49
CA PRO A 152 -23.41 22.21 9.89
C PRO A 152 -24.10 22.68 8.61
N VAL A 153 -24.05 23.99 8.30
CA VAL A 153 -24.55 24.57 7.05
C VAL A 153 -23.71 24.16 5.82
N ILE A 154 -22.44 23.80 6.02
CA ILE A 154 -21.54 23.32 4.97
C ILE A 154 -21.57 21.79 5.01
N VAL A 155 -22.26 21.18 4.04
CA VAL A 155 -22.53 19.72 4.03
C VAL A 155 -21.74 18.97 2.97
N ASP A 156 -21.19 19.65 1.97
CA ASP A 156 -20.55 19.11 0.76
C ASP A 156 -19.03 19.33 0.74
N TYR A 157 -18.40 19.49 1.90
CA TYR A 157 -16.96 19.76 2.00
C TYR A 157 -16.06 18.55 1.71
N PHE A 158 -16.64 17.37 1.46
CA PHE A 158 -15.92 16.15 1.10
C PHE A 158 -16.77 15.18 0.27
N ASP A 159 -16.12 14.31 -0.50
CA ASP A 159 -16.75 13.20 -1.23
C ASP A 159 -16.45 11.87 -0.52
N ASN A 160 -17.48 11.07 -0.24
CA ASN A 160 -17.34 9.76 0.39
C ASN A 160 -16.29 8.87 -0.31
N GLN A 161 -16.19 8.91 -1.63
CA GLN A 161 -15.27 8.06 -2.41
C GLN A 161 -13.79 8.39 -2.18
N HIS A 162 -13.48 9.57 -1.64
CA HIS A 162 -12.11 9.96 -1.30
C HIS A 162 -11.66 9.52 0.10
N TYR A 163 -12.60 9.06 0.93
CA TYR A 163 -12.35 8.67 2.32
C TYR A 163 -12.74 7.23 2.61
N LEU A 164 -13.56 6.61 1.77
CA LEU A 164 -13.98 5.22 1.91
C LEU A 164 -13.74 4.41 0.62
N PRO A 165 -13.31 3.15 0.77
CA PRO A 165 -13.30 2.17 -0.32
C PRO A 165 -14.66 2.04 -1.02
N HIS A 166 -14.63 1.71 -2.31
CA HIS A 166 -15.84 1.62 -3.14
C HIS A 166 -16.88 0.64 -2.56
N ARG A 167 -16.44 -0.49 -1.98
CA ARG A 167 -17.31 -1.46 -1.33
C ARG A 167 -18.14 -0.91 -0.16
N TYR A 168 -17.70 0.18 0.48
CA TYR A 168 -18.44 0.82 1.57
C TYR A 168 -19.37 1.91 1.08
N CYS A 169 -18.94 2.66 0.07
CA CYS A 169 -19.76 3.69 -0.57
C CYS A 169 -21.03 3.12 -1.23
N SER A 170 -21.00 1.86 -1.66
CA SER A 170 -22.12 1.21 -2.37
C SER A 170 -23.18 0.59 -1.45
N MET A 171 -22.96 0.50 -0.13
CA MET A 171 -23.86 -0.19 0.79
C MET A 171 -24.97 0.70 1.38
N ASP A 172 -24.73 2.02 1.47
CA ASP A 172 -25.61 2.98 2.14
C ASP A 172 -26.05 4.08 1.17
N ASP A 173 -27.14 4.80 1.49
CA ASP A 173 -27.50 6.04 0.77
C ASP A 173 -26.34 7.06 0.88
N PRO A 174 -25.85 7.64 -0.23
CA PRO A 174 -24.69 8.52 -0.20
C PRO A 174 -24.82 9.74 0.72
N LYS A 175 -26.02 10.32 0.84
CA LYS A 175 -26.26 11.48 1.70
C LYS A 175 -26.30 11.07 3.17
N HIS A 176 -26.93 9.94 3.47
CA HIS A 176 -26.89 9.37 4.81
C HIS A 176 -25.45 9.06 5.25
N LEU A 177 -24.68 8.40 4.38
CA LEU A 177 -23.28 8.07 4.65
C LEU A 177 -22.44 9.34 4.89
N GLN A 178 -22.62 10.37 4.07
CA GLN A 178 -21.94 11.66 4.24
C GLN A 178 -22.30 12.31 5.59
N ALA A 179 -23.57 12.25 6.01
CA ALA A 179 -23.99 12.78 7.31
C ALA A 179 -23.34 12.02 8.48
N VAL A 180 -23.29 10.68 8.40
CA VAL A 180 -22.63 9.83 9.40
C VAL A 180 -21.14 10.15 9.50
N LEU A 181 -20.43 10.24 8.38
CA LEU A 181 -19.00 10.57 8.37
C LEU A 181 -18.73 11.99 8.89
N ALA A 182 -19.59 12.96 8.54
CA ALA A 182 -19.48 14.32 9.06
C ALA A 182 -19.70 14.37 10.58
N GLU A 183 -20.64 13.59 11.12
CA GLU A 183 -20.85 13.44 12.56
C GLU A 183 -19.61 12.86 13.23
N MET A 184 -19.07 11.77 12.69
CA MET A 184 -17.85 11.16 13.20
C MET A 184 -16.63 12.09 13.16
N HIS A 185 -16.47 12.89 12.09
CA HIS A 185 -15.44 13.93 12.02
C HIS A 185 -15.54 14.91 13.20
N GLY A 186 -16.76 15.27 13.62
CA GLY A 186 -17.00 16.13 14.78
C GLY A 186 -16.44 15.59 16.11
N HIS A 187 -16.36 14.26 16.30
CA HIS A 187 -15.81 13.66 17.51
C HIS A 187 -14.32 13.93 17.71
N TYR A 188 -13.60 14.30 16.65
CA TYR A 188 -12.16 14.59 16.71
C TYR A 188 -11.83 16.08 16.81
N SER A 189 -12.85 16.95 16.99
CA SER A 189 -12.67 18.39 17.17
C SER A 189 -11.59 18.73 18.21
N GLY A 190 -10.68 19.64 17.85
CA GLY A 190 -9.52 20.04 18.64
C GLY A 190 -8.28 19.15 18.46
N THR A 191 -8.40 18.02 17.75
CA THR A 191 -7.24 17.19 17.41
C THR A 191 -6.42 17.86 16.32
N LYS A 192 -5.11 18.03 16.55
CA LYS A 192 -4.21 18.56 15.53
C LYS A 192 -4.07 17.58 14.35
N PRO A 193 -3.86 18.06 13.12
CA PRO A 193 -3.68 17.21 11.93
C PRO A 193 -2.68 16.06 12.13
N SER A 194 -1.46 16.36 12.61
CA SER A 194 -0.43 15.34 12.84
C SER A 194 -0.83 14.27 13.86
N ILE A 195 -1.65 14.62 14.85
CA ILE A 195 -2.18 13.65 15.83
C ILE A 195 -3.29 12.81 15.21
N ALA A 196 -4.10 13.37 14.32
CA ALA A 196 -5.11 12.63 13.59
C ALA A 196 -4.45 11.61 12.64
N GLU A 197 -3.38 11.99 11.94
CA GLU A 197 -2.57 11.07 11.13
C GLU A 197 -1.99 9.93 11.97
N HIS A 198 -1.41 10.25 13.14
CA HIS A 198 -0.86 9.23 14.03
C HIS A 198 -1.94 8.24 14.51
N LYS A 199 -3.12 8.74 14.92
CA LYS A 199 -4.26 7.91 15.30
C LYS A 199 -4.75 7.05 14.14
N PHE A 200 -4.79 7.59 12.92
CA PHE A 200 -5.17 6.85 11.72
C PHE A 200 -4.28 5.62 11.56
N ILE A 201 -2.96 5.82 11.63
CA ILE A 201 -1.99 4.72 11.50
C ILE A 201 -2.19 3.69 12.62
N GLN A 202 -2.38 4.12 13.86
CA GLN A 202 -2.60 3.22 15.00
C GLN A 202 -3.84 2.34 14.83
N VAL A 203 -4.98 2.93 14.47
CA VAL A 203 -6.25 2.20 14.24
C VAL A 203 -6.07 1.17 13.12
N LEU A 204 -5.45 1.57 12.01
CA LEU A 204 -5.26 0.68 10.88
C LEU A 204 -4.30 -0.47 11.20
N LEU A 205 -3.15 -0.18 11.82
CA LEU A 205 -2.18 -1.21 12.18
C LEU A 205 -2.77 -2.20 13.16
N HIS A 206 -3.56 -1.75 14.13
CA HIS A 206 -4.27 -2.64 15.05
C HIS A 206 -5.20 -3.62 14.30
N GLU A 207 -6.00 -3.13 13.36
CA GLU A 207 -6.86 -3.98 12.52
C GLU A 207 -6.05 -4.89 11.59
N TYR A 208 -4.94 -4.39 11.01
CA TYR A 208 -4.06 -5.16 10.13
C TYR A 208 -3.38 -6.31 10.88
N HIS A 209 -2.86 -6.07 12.09
CA HIS A 209 -2.26 -7.11 12.93
C HIS A 209 -3.30 -8.15 13.35
N LYS A 210 -4.50 -7.71 13.73
CA LYS A 210 -5.61 -8.61 14.06
C LYS A 210 -6.00 -9.48 12.87
N TYR A 211 -6.11 -8.90 11.67
CA TYR A 211 -6.42 -9.64 10.44
C TYR A 211 -5.30 -10.64 10.09
N ARG A 212 -4.04 -10.19 10.09
CA ARG A 212 -2.88 -11.05 9.77
C ARG A 212 -2.73 -12.20 10.75
N LEU A 213 -2.89 -11.96 12.06
CA LEU A 213 -2.90 -13.01 13.07
C LEU A 213 -4.04 -14.01 12.83
N THR A 214 -5.24 -13.52 12.48
CA THR A 214 -6.38 -14.40 12.19
C THR A 214 -6.14 -15.27 10.96
N GLN A 215 -5.52 -14.73 9.90
CA GLN A 215 -5.18 -15.49 8.70
C GLN A 215 -4.04 -16.49 8.95
N LEU A 216 -2.99 -16.09 9.67
CA LEU A 216 -1.90 -16.99 10.08
C LEU A 216 -2.41 -18.11 10.98
N LEU A 217 -3.33 -17.83 11.90
CA LEU A 217 -3.99 -18.84 12.74
C LEU A 217 -4.82 -19.80 11.90
N LYS A 218 -5.57 -19.32 10.89
CA LYS A 218 -6.31 -20.20 9.97
C LYS A 218 -5.38 -21.09 9.15
N ILE A 219 -4.26 -20.55 8.66
CA ILE A 219 -3.25 -21.31 7.93
C ILE A 219 -2.61 -22.35 8.86
N ALA A 220 -2.21 -21.97 10.07
CA ALA A 220 -1.65 -22.89 11.06
C ALA A 220 -2.64 -24.00 11.42
N LEU A 221 -3.91 -23.67 11.66
CA LEU A 221 -4.97 -24.63 11.96
C LEU A 221 -5.26 -25.55 10.76
N PHE A 222 -5.22 -25.03 9.54
CA PHE A 222 -5.32 -25.83 8.31
C PHE A 222 -4.15 -26.80 8.18
N LEU A 223 -2.93 -26.36 8.45
CA LEU A 223 -1.73 -27.22 8.43
C LEU A 223 -1.78 -28.31 9.52
N GLU A 224 -2.29 -27.99 10.72
CA GLU A 224 -2.53 -28.95 11.80
C GLU A 224 -3.60 -29.99 11.42
N LEU A 225 -4.74 -29.54 10.87
CA LEU A 225 -5.82 -30.42 10.40
C LEU A 225 -5.38 -31.31 9.23
N CYS A 226 -4.51 -30.81 8.37
CA CYS A 226 -3.94 -31.56 7.25
C CYS A 226 -2.70 -32.41 7.64
N ASN A 227 -2.32 -32.46 8.92
CA ASN A 227 -1.19 -33.24 9.43
C ASN A 227 0.15 -32.95 8.71
N PHE A 228 0.33 -31.72 8.20
CA PHE A 228 1.57 -31.32 7.54
C PHE A 228 2.63 -30.96 8.59
N LYS A 229 3.61 -31.85 8.79
CA LYS A 229 4.85 -31.51 9.50
C LYS A 229 5.75 -30.67 8.58
N CYS A 230 5.58 -29.35 8.59
CA CYS A 230 6.49 -28.46 7.87
C CYS A 230 7.54 -27.88 8.82
N SER A 231 8.81 -28.28 8.65
CA SER A 231 9.93 -27.85 9.50
C SER A 231 10.42 -26.42 9.25
N TYR A 232 9.83 -25.69 8.30
CA TYR A 232 10.14 -24.28 8.06
C TYR A 232 8.87 -23.56 7.59
N VAL A 233 8.43 -22.57 8.36
CA VAL A 233 7.41 -21.60 7.92
C VAL A 233 8.17 -20.37 7.39
N PRO A 234 8.24 -20.14 6.07
CA PRO A 234 8.90 -18.95 5.56
C PRO A 234 8.02 -17.73 5.87
N LEU A 235 8.61 -16.76 6.56
CA LEU A 235 7.96 -15.50 6.94
C LEU A 235 7.89 -14.54 5.73
N PHE A 236 7.26 -14.91 4.63
CA PHE A 236 6.96 -14.01 3.50
C PHE A 236 5.78 -14.56 2.68
N ASP A 237 4.63 -13.87 2.68
CA ASP A 237 3.56 -14.05 1.68
C ASP A 237 3.98 -13.34 0.38
N PRO A 238 3.67 -13.91 -0.81
CA PRO A 238 2.29 -13.86 -1.32
C PRO A 238 1.72 -15.23 -1.71
N ILE A 239 0.44 -15.42 -1.40
CA ILE A 239 -0.43 -16.58 -1.72
C ILE A 239 -0.49 -16.88 -3.25
N ALA A 240 0.12 -16.08 -4.11
CA ALA A 240 0.29 -16.39 -5.54
C ALA A 240 1.32 -17.51 -5.82
N ASN A 241 2.33 -17.70 -4.96
CA ASN A 241 3.42 -18.66 -5.23
C ASN A 241 3.26 -20.03 -4.55
N LEU A 242 2.16 -20.27 -3.83
CA LEU A 242 1.92 -21.58 -3.21
C LEU A 242 1.55 -22.67 -4.24
N PHE A 243 1.16 -22.30 -5.46
CA PHE A 243 0.74 -23.22 -6.51
C PHE A 243 1.72 -23.42 -7.68
N GLU A 244 2.75 -22.59 -7.83
CA GLU A 244 3.77 -22.78 -8.89
C GLU A 244 4.91 -23.72 -8.49
N GLY A 245 4.94 -24.21 -7.25
CA GLY A 245 6.00 -25.09 -6.73
C GLY A 245 5.66 -26.58 -6.66
N ILE A 246 4.49 -27.03 -7.13
CA ILE A 246 4.16 -28.46 -7.18
C ILE A 246 4.66 -29.02 -8.51
N GLU A 247 5.97 -29.27 -8.60
CA GLU A 247 6.46 -30.24 -9.57
C GLU A 247 5.97 -31.63 -9.15
N SER A 248 5.14 -32.21 -10.01
CA SER A 248 4.70 -33.59 -9.98
C SER A 248 5.89 -34.54 -9.87
N THR A 249 6.24 -34.94 -8.65
CA THR A 249 7.17 -36.04 -8.39
C THR A 249 6.54 -36.98 -7.37
N SER A 250 5.60 -37.78 -7.85
CA SER A 250 5.51 -39.19 -7.44
C SER A 250 4.54 -39.90 -8.37
N THR A 251 5.12 -40.63 -9.32
CA THR A 251 4.49 -41.78 -9.95
C THR A 251 4.10 -42.76 -8.85
N ILE A 252 2.87 -42.68 -8.36
CA ILE A 252 2.25 -43.78 -7.62
C ILE A 252 1.54 -44.62 -8.67
N ALA A 253 2.15 -45.76 -9.00
CA ALA A 253 1.51 -46.79 -9.80
C ALA A 253 0.23 -47.26 -9.09
N LEU A 254 -0.92 -47.06 -9.72
CA LEU A 254 -2.18 -47.67 -9.29
C LEU A 254 -2.10 -49.18 -9.56
N PRO A 255 -2.41 -50.05 -8.57
CA PRO A 255 -2.56 -51.47 -8.84
C PRO A 255 -3.82 -51.69 -9.71
N ASN A 256 -3.64 -52.42 -10.82
CA ASN A 256 -4.70 -52.89 -11.70
C ASN A 256 -5.71 -53.73 -10.90
N PHE A 257 -6.90 -53.19 -10.64
CA PHE A 257 -8.08 -54.02 -10.44
C PHE A 257 -8.72 -54.27 -11.80
N ARG A 258 -8.38 -55.42 -12.40
CA ARG A 258 -9.18 -56.04 -13.45
C ARG A 258 -10.25 -56.90 -12.78
N ASP A 259 -11.46 -56.73 -13.29
CA ASP A 259 -12.64 -57.53 -13.02
C ASP A 259 -12.36 -59.04 -13.04
N LYS A 260 -12.83 -59.73 -12.00
CA LYS A 260 -13.61 -60.97 -12.06
C LYS A 260 -14.14 -61.35 -10.69
#